data_AF-A0A846GHB2-F1
#
_entry.id   AF-A0A846GHB2-F1
#
_cell.length_a   1.000
_cell.length_b   1.000
_cell.length_c   1.000
_cell.angle_alpha   90.00
_cell.angle_beta   90.00
_cell.angle_gamma   90.00
#
_symmetry.space_group_name_H-M   'P 1'
#
loop_
_entity.id
_entity.type
_entity.pdbx_description
1 polymer ?
#
loop_
_entity_poly.entity_id
_entity_poly.type
_entity_poly.pdbx_seq_one_letter_code
_entity_poly.pdbx_strand_id
1 'polypeptide(L)' 'MFVYFLFPVLCFLVTLQNLLLAIPIPLRSPDSDVVLNLSAAFNEIYDEAAYDLSINYTEAPPPPILSEVEKQWVENLFGN' A
#
# COMPACT_ATOMS: atom_id res chain seq x y z
N MET A 1 -11.06 34.39 -9.87
CA MET A 1 -11.66 33.72 -8.70
C MET A 1 -11.12 32.29 -8.65
N PHE A 2 -9.88 32.12 -8.21
CA PHE A 2 -9.27 30.81 -8.00
C PHE A 2 -9.69 30.35 -6.61
N VAL A 3 -10.70 29.47 -6.55
CA VAL A 3 -10.99 28.75 -5.31
C VAL A 3 -9.87 27.71 -5.19
N TYR A 4 -8.87 28.02 -4.37
CA TYR A 4 -7.89 27.05 -3.93
C TYR A 4 -8.65 25.89 -3.31
N PHE A 5 -8.71 24.78 -4.05
CA PHE A 5 -9.14 23.47 -3.58
C PHE A 5 -8.15 23.08 -2.47
N LEU A 6 -8.35 23.59 -1.26
CA LEU A 6 -7.59 23.23 -0.07
C LEU A 6 -8.12 21.87 0.39
N PHE A 7 -7.97 20.85 -0.45
CA PHE A 7 -8.08 19.49 0.04
C PHE A 7 -6.82 19.25 0.87
N PRO A 8 -6.94 19.03 2.19
CA PRO A 8 -5.78 18.63 2.96
C PRO A 8 -5.26 17.36 2.30
N VAL A 9 -3.99 17.38 1.87
CA VAL A 9 -3.31 16.16 1.47
C VAL A 9 -3.27 15.30 2.74
N LEU A 10 -4.17 14.31 2.81
CA LEU A 10 -4.19 13.35 3.89
C LEU A 10 -2.98 12.44 3.69
N CYS A 11 -1.94 12.66 4.50
CA CYS A 11 -0.75 11.81 4.52
C CYS A 11 -0.95 10.71 5.57
N PHE A 12 -0.93 9.45 5.13
CA PHE A 12 -1.06 8.31 6.01
C PHE A 12 0.29 7.61 6.13
N LEU A 13 0.83 7.55 7.35
CA LEU A 13 2.04 6.78 7.64
C LEU A 13 1.66 5.32 7.85
N VAL A 14 2.35 4.42 7.16
CA VAL A 14 2.18 2.98 7.27
C VAL A 14 3.55 2.34 7.43
N THR A 15 3.67 1.37 8.34
CA THR A 15 4.89 0.56 8.48
C THR A 15 4.74 -0.75 7.73
N LEU A 16 5.85 -1.46 7.49
CA LEU A 16 5.87 -2.65 6.64
C LEU A 16 4.89 -3.74 7.08
N GLN A 17 4.66 -3.91 8.39
CA GLN A 17 3.77 -4.95 8.92
C GLN A 17 2.30 -4.53 8.99
N ASN A 18 1.97 -3.27 8.71
CA ASN A 18 0.59 -2.80 8.76
C ASN A 18 -0.14 -3.18 7.46
N LEU A 19 -1.40 -3.63 7.59
CA LEU A 19 -2.32 -3.67 6.46
C LEU A 19 -2.56 -2.25 5.93
N LEU A 20 -2.71 -2.11 4.62
CA LEU A 20 -3.01 -0.84 4.00
C LEU A 20 -4.43 -0.37 4.37
N LEU A 21 -4.54 0.92 4.66
CA LEU A 21 -5.78 1.52 5.17
C LEU A 21 -6.85 1.67 4.08
N ALA A 22 -8.11 1.70 4.51
CA ALA A 22 -9.20 2.22 3.70
C ALA A 22 -9.28 3.74 3.86
N ILE A 23 -9.13 4.48 2.76
CA ILE A 23 -8.97 5.93 2.78
C ILE A 23 -10.19 6.60 2.12
N PRO A 24 -10.80 7.63 2.72
CA PRO A 24 -11.81 8.43 2.06
C PRO A 24 -11.16 9.29 0.97
N ILE A 25 -11.63 9.12 -0.27
CA ILE A 25 -11.24 9.91 -1.43
C ILE A 25 -12.33 10.95 -1.66
N PRO A 26 -12.01 12.23 -1.48
CA PRO A 26 -12.98 13.27 -1.71
C PRO A 26 -13.23 13.45 -3.20
N LEU A 27 -14.49 13.32 -3.59
CA LEU A 27 -14.91 13.57 -4.95
C LEU A 27 -15.26 15.04 -5.16
N ARG A 28 -15.45 15.42 -6.43
CA ARG A 28 -15.87 16.77 -6.77
C ARG A 28 -17.33 16.95 -6.36
N SER A 29 -17.64 18.06 -5.69
CA SER A 29 -19.03 18.41 -5.36
C SER A 29 -19.91 18.39 -6.63
N PRO A 30 -21.14 17.85 -6.55
CA PRO A 30 -21.88 17.48 -5.34
C PRO A 30 -21.64 16.05 -4.82
N ASP A 31 -20.72 15.30 -5.43
CA ASP A 31 -20.53 13.90 -5.08
C ASP A 31 -19.91 13.76 -3.68
N SER A 32 -20.41 12.81 -2.91
CA SER A 32 -19.88 12.48 -1.59
C SER A 32 -18.54 11.75 -1.71
N ASP A 33 -17.74 11.83 -0.65
CA ASP A 33 -16.51 11.06 -0.52
C ASP A 33 -16.77 9.55 -0.72
N VAL A 34 -15.82 8.88 -1.38
CA VAL A 34 -15.87 7.44 -1.62
C VAL A 34 -14.69 6.78 -0.90
N VAL A 35 -14.93 5.65 -0.24
CA VAL A 35 -13.87 4.91 0.45
C VAL A 35 -13.10 4.05 -0.56
N LEU A 36 -11.80 4.25 -0.65
CA LEU A 36 -10.87 3.39 -1.39
C LEU A 36 -10.19 2.42 -0.44
N ASN A 37 -10.47 1.12 -0.58
CA ASN A 37 -9.77 0.07 0.16
C ASN A 37 -8.47 -0.33 -0.58
N LEU A 38 -7.35 0.23 -0.13
CA LEU A 38 -6.05 -0.04 -0.77
C LEU A 38 -5.62 -1.50 -0.64
N SER A 39 -5.85 -2.14 0.51
CA SER A 39 -5.48 -3.55 0.71
C SER A 39 -6.16 -4.45 -0.32
N ALA A 40 -7.47 -4.27 -0.53
CA ALA A 40 -8.21 -5.07 -1.52
C ALA A 40 -7.74 -4.80 -2.95
N ALA A 41 -7.57 -3.54 -3.32
CA ALA A 41 -7.13 -3.15 -4.66
C ALA A 41 -5.75 -3.71 -5.01
N PHE A 42 -4.78 -3.64 -4.07
CA PHE A 42 -3.46 -4.18 -4.31
C PHE A 42 -3.46 -5.71 -4.40
N ASN A 43 -4.21 -6.42 -3.55
CA ASN A 43 -4.31 -7.88 -3.65
C ASN A 43 -4.82 -8.31 -5.04
N GLU A 44 -5.88 -7.68 -5.54
CA GLU A 44 -6.41 -7.97 -6.88
C GLU A 44 -5.37 -7.71 -7.98
N ILE A 45 -4.66 -6.58 -7.92
CA ILE A 45 -3.62 -6.25 -8.90
C ILE A 45 -2.46 -7.26 -8.84
N TYR A 46 -2.03 -7.66 -7.65
CA TYR A 46 -0.93 -8.61 -7.48
C TYR A 46 -1.29 -10.01 -7.99
N ASP A 47 -2.53 -10.44 -7.74
CA ASP A 47 -3.05 -11.70 -8.24
C ASP A 47 -3.14 -11.71 -9.78
N GLU A 48 -3.70 -10.64 -10.38
CA GLU A 48 -3.87 -10.55 -11.84
C GLU A 48 -2.55 -10.30 -12.60
N ALA A 49 -1.61 -9.55 -12.00
CA ALA A 49 -0.33 -9.25 -12.64
C ALA A 49 0.70 -10.40 -12.54
N ALA A 50 0.44 -11.41 -11.69
CA ALA A 50 1.32 -12.56 -11.46
C ALA A 50 2.79 -12.13 -11.22
N TYR A 51 3.00 -11.19 -10.29
CA TYR A 51 4.35 -10.68 -10.00
C TYR A 51 5.30 -11.76 -9.45
N ASP A 52 4.75 -12.81 -8.84
CA ASP A 52 5.49 -14.02 -8.44
C ASP A 52 6.26 -14.67 -9.59
N LEU A 53 5.82 -14.50 -10.83
CA LEU A 53 6.49 -15.03 -12.02
C LEU A 53 7.57 -14.10 -12.61
N SER A 54 7.53 -12.81 -12.26
CA SER A 54 8.41 -11.80 -12.88
C SER A 54 9.44 -11.21 -11.92
N ILE A 55 9.24 -11.37 -10.62
CA ILE A 55 10.10 -10.83 -9.57
C ILE A 55 10.70 -12.00 -8.78
N ASN A 56 12.03 -12.02 -8.65
CA ASN A 56 12.71 -13.02 -7.85
C ASN A 56 12.69 -12.64 -6.36
N TYR A 57 11.69 -13.14 -5.62
CA TYR A 57 11.53 -12.88 -4.19
C TYR A 57 12.53 -13.61 -3.28
N THR A 58 13.44 -14.41 -3.85
CA THR A 58 14.53 -15.04 -3.08
C THR A 58 15.74 -14.13 -2.89
N GLU A 59 15.82 -13.03 -3.64
CA GLU A 59 16.87 -12.04 -3.48
C GLU A 59 16.61 -11.12 -2.28
N ALA A 60 17.69 -10.59 -1.72
CA ALA A 60 17.57 -9.59 -0.66
C ALA A 60 16.79 -8.37 -1.19
N PRO A 61 15.85 -7.81 -0.41
CA PRO A 61 15.09 -6.66 -0.84
C PRO A 61 16.03 -5.46 -1.09
N PRO A 62 15.67 -4.57 -2.03
CA PRO A 62 16.47 -3.38 -2.30
C PRO A 62 16.54 -2.50 -1.05
N PRO A 63 17.57 -1.64 -0.93
CA PRO A 63 17.68 -0.70 0.19
C PRO A 63 16.40 0.14 0.38
N PRO A 64 16.05 0.50 1.64
CA PRO A 64 16.86 0.41 2.85
C PRO A 64 16.96 -1.00 3.43
N ILE A 65 18.06 -1.28 4.14
CA ILE A 65 18.29 -2.57 4.80
C ILE A 65 17.24 -2.75 5.90
N LEU A 66 16.50 -3.86 5.84
CA LEU A 66 15.56 -4.25 6.88
C LEU A 66 16.28 -4.49 8.21
N SER A 67 15.65 -4.09 9.31
CA SER A 67 16.07 -4.47 10.65
C SER A 67 15.95 -5.99 10.86
N GLU A 68 16.64 -6.52 11.86
CA GLU A 68 16.59 -7.96 12.16
C GLU A 68 15.16 -8.45 12.45
N VAL A 69 14.36 -7.63 13.13
CA VAL A 69 12.95 -7.94 13.43
C VAL A 69 12.11 -7.99 12.15
N GLU A 70 12.32 -7.05 11.22
CA GLU A 70 11.62 -7.03 9.93
C GLU A 70 12.02 -8.23 9.06
N LYS A 71 13.30 -8.60 9.03
CA LYS A 71 13.77 -9.79 8.30
C LYS A 71 13.11 -11.07 8.81
N GLN A 72 13.12 -11.28 10.13
CA GLN A 72 12.47 -12.44 10.74
C GLN A 72 10.97 -12.47 10.44
N TRP A 73 10.31 -11.31 10.46
CA TRP A 73 8.91 -11.22 10.06
C TRP A 73 8.69 -11.61 8.59
N VAL A 74 9.51 -11.11 7.66
CA VAL A 74 9.44 -11.47 6.23
C VAL A 74 9.70 -12.97 6.04
N GLU A 75 10.71 -13.53 6.68
CA GLU A 75 11.02 -14.97 6.60
C GLU A 75 9.85 -15.83 7.08
N ASN A 76 9.14 -15.42 8.13
CA ASN A 76 7.95 -16.12 8.62
C ASN A 76 6.75 -16.04 7.64
N LEU A 77 6.71 -15.05 6.73
CA LEU A 77 5.66 -14.97 5.70
C LEU A 77 5.90 -15.95 4.55
N PHE A 78 7.16 -16.21 4.20
CA PHE A 78 7.55 -17.12 3.12
C PHE A 78 7.84 -18.54 3.61
N GLY A 79 8.14 -18.71 4.90
CA GLY A 79 8.45 -19.98 5.54
C GLY A 79 7.20 -20.78 5.92
N ASN A 80 6.60 -21.46 4.94
CA ASN A 80 5.74 -22.62 5.14
C ASN A 80 6.09 -23.70 4.12
#